data_AF-A0A330HRV9-F1
#
_entry.id   AF-A0A330HRV9-F1
#
_cell.length_a   1.000
_cell.length_b   1.000
_cell.length_c   1.000
_cell.angle_alpha   90.00
_cell.angle_beta   90.00
_cell.angle_gamma   90.00
#
_symmetry.space_group_name_H-M   'P 1'
#
loop_
_entity.id
_entity.type
_entity.pdbx_description
1 polymer ?
#
loop_
_entity_poly.entity_id
_entity_poly.type
_entity_poly.pdbx_seq_one_letter_code
_entity_poly.pdbx_strand_id
1 'polypeptide(L)'
;MGLALAVACMSSTAYSAAKCSPVSYRQARSAMTNRLLAAGYSKPQVGFLMRNTDRMTSALRADKLNDKAKACGIDSARAYVLGCLDKQLFPLGAGSSSPLDETKQTKGFWGRKRLTVRELLFISEFHGCLGAAKEYLFRR
;
A
#
# COMPACT_ATOMS: atom_id res chain seq x y z
N MET A 1 47.92 16.68 27.42
CA MET A 1 46.97 17.45 26.59
C MET A 1 45.99 16.45 25.97
N GLY A 2 44.74 16.45 26.44
CA GLY A 2 43.78 15.38 26.19
C GLY A 2 42.99 15.54 24.89
N LEU A 3 42.76 14.42 24.19
CA LEU A 3 41.85 14.33 23.06
C LEU A 3 40.40 14.48 23.54
N ALA A 4 39.72 15.54 23.10
CA ALA A 4 38.28 15.68 23.26
C ALA A 4 37.57 14.80 22.22
N LEU A 5 36.97 13.70 22.66
CA LEU A 5 35.99 12.94 21.87
C LEU A 5 34.69 13.74 21.80
N ALA A 6 34.45 14.39 20.67
CA ALA A 6 33.14 14.95 20.35
C ALA A 6 32.17 13.79 20.05
N VAL A 7 31.36 13.44 21.05
CA VAL A 7 30.25 12.50 20.91
C VAL A 7 29.19 13.12 20.00
N ALA A 8 29.12 12.63 18.76
CA ALA A 8 28.03 12.93 17.86
C ALA A 8 26.71 12.41 18.45
N CYS A 9 25.83 13.32 18.90
CA CYS A 9 24.45 13.00 19.22
C CYS A 9 23.69 12.66 17.94
N MET A 10 23.81 11.41 17.46
CA MET A 10 22.98 10.90 16.38
C MET A 10 21.67 10.33 16.92
N SER A 11 20.60 11.10 16.68
CA SER A 11 19.34 10.63 16.07
C SER A 11 18.54 9.55 16.79
N SER A 12 17.79 9.93 17.83
CA SER A 12 16.71 9.09 18.38
C SER A 12 15.33 9.37 17.77
N THR A 13 15.18 10.35 16.87
CA THR A 13 13.88 10.73 16.26
C THR A 13 13.56 9.97 14.96
N ALA A 14 14.54 9.30 14.36
CA ALA A 14 14.39 8.65 13.04
C ALA A 14 13.55 7.35 13.05
N TYR A 15 13.38 6.70 14.21
CA TYR A 15 12.62 5.44 14.28
C TYR A 15 11.10 5.61 14.37
N SER A 16 10.61 6.83 14.69
CA SER A 16 9.18 7.17 14.58
C SER A 16 8.80 7.67 13.18
N ALA A 17 9.75 8.21 12.42
CA ALA A 17 9.55 8.75 11.08
C ALA A 17 9.34 7.66 10.02
N ALA A 18 9.77 6.42 10.27
CA ALA A 18 9.68 5.30 9.34
C ALA A 18 8.25 4.80 9.04
N LYS A 19 7.21 5.36 9.68
CA LYS A 19 5.81 4.95 9.47
C LYS A 19 4.95 5.94 8.68
N CYS A 20 5.40 7.18 8.49
CA CYS A 20 4.71 8.12 7.62
C CYS A 20 5.07 7.79 6.15
N SER A 21 4.06 7.68 5.29
CA SER A 21 4.30 7.76 3.84
C SER A 21 4.83 9.15 3.48
N PRO A 22 5.91 9.25 2.66
CA PRO A 22 6.46 10.52 2.19
C PRO A 22 5.62 11.17 1.09
N VAL A 23 4.61 10.46 0.57
CA VAL A 23 3.73 10.92 -0.50
C VAL A 23 2.28 10.91 -0.04
N SER A 24 1.47 11.76 -0.68
CA SER A 24 0.02 11.78 -0.54
C SER A 24 -0.63 10.51 -1.09
N TYR A 25 -1.85 10.22 -0.64
CA TYR A 25 -2.63 9.09 -1.17
C TYR A 25 -2.88 9.26 -2.67
N ARG A 26 -3.14 10.50 -3.13
CA ARG A 26 -3.32 10.81 -4.55
C ARG A 26 -2.08 10.44 -5.38
N GLN A 27 -0.90 10.80 -4.90
CA GLN A 27 0.36 10.44 -5.57
C GLN A 27 0.59 8.93 -5.58
N ALA A 28 0.40 8.26 -4.44
CA ALA A 28 0.53 6.80 -4.35
C ALA A 28 -0.46 6.07 -5.28
N ARG A 29 -1.71 6.54 -5.35
CA ARG A 29 -2.76 6.01 -6.24
C ARG A 29 -2.38 6.15 -7.71
N SER A 30 -1.86 7.31 -8.10
CA SER A 30 -1.37 7.56 -9.47
C SER A 30 -0.21 6.63 -9.82
N ALA A 31 0.79 6.52 -8.93
CA ALA A 31 1.93 5.63 -9.11
C ALA A 31 1.51 4.16 -9.25
N MET A 32 0.63 3.68 -8.37
CA MET A 32 0.09 2.32 -8.44
C MET A 32 -0.66 2.07 -9.75
N THR A 33 -1.50 3.03 -10.18
CA THR A 33 -2.22 2.94 -11.46
C THR A 33 -1.25 2.74 -12.63
N ASN A 34 -0.20 3.56 -12.70
CA ASN A 34 0.81 3.49 -13.76
C ASN A 34 1.60 2.18 -13.72
N ARG A 35 1.96 1.71 -12.52
CA ARG A 35 2.68 0.44 -12.35
C ARG A 35 1.84 -0.77 -12.73
N LEU A 36 0.55 -0.80 -12.39
CA LEU A 36 -0.35 -1.86 -12.84
C LEU A 36 -0.45 -1.90 -14.37
N LEU A 37 -0.62 -0.74 -15.02
CA LEU A 37 -0.63 -0.67 -16.48
C LEU A 37 0.69 -1.18 -17.08
N ALA A 38 1.83 -0.74 -16.55
CA ALA A 38 3.16 -1.20 -16.99
C ALA A 38 3.38 -2.70 -16.75
N ALA A 39 2.74 -3.27 -15.72
CA ALA A 39 2.80 -4.70 -15.40
C ALA A 39 1.82 -5.56 -16.22
N GLY A 40 1.11 -4.97 -17.20
CA GLY A 40 0.23 -5.69 -18.13
C GLY A 40 -1.22 -5.80 -17.67
N TYR A 41 -1.64 -5.10 -16.61
CA TYR A 41 -3.06 -5.00 -16.29
C TYR A 41 -3.76 -4.12 -17.34
N SER A 42 -4.89 -4.58 -17.87
CA SER A 42 -5.73 -3.78 -18.75
C SER A 42 -6.43 -2.63 -18.01
N LYS A 43 -6.81 -1.57 -18.74
CA LYS A 43 -7.53 -0.42 -18.17
C LYS A 43 -8.78 -0.81 -17.36
N PRO A 44 -9.64 -1.76 -17.80
CA PRO A 44 -10.78 -2.20 -17.00
C PRO A 44 -10.38 -2.86 -15.67
N GLN A 45 -9.33 -3.69 -15.66
CA GLN A 45 -8.83 -4.33 -14.45
C GLN A 45 -8.31 -3.27 -13.48
N VAL A 46 -7.46 -2.35 -13.95
CA VAL A 46 -6.94 -1.24 -13.13
C VAL A 46 -8.08 -0.39 -12.57
N GLY A 47 -9.07 -0.05 -13.40
CA GLY A 47 -10.24 0.70 -12.96
C GLY A 47 -11.04 -0.02 -11.88
N PHE A 48 -11.26 -1.33 -12.02
CA PHE A 48 -11.93 -2.14 -11.00
C PHE A 48 -11.12 -2.18 -9.69
N LEU A 49 -9.82 -2.47 -9.77
CA LEU A 49 -8.98 -2.61 -8.58
C LEU A 49 -8.87 -1.28 -7.83
N MET A 50 -8.53 -0.21 -8.53
CA MET A 50 -8.29 1.09 -7.89
C MET A 50 -9.57 1.71 -7.33
N ARG A 51 -10.75 1.54 -7.96
CA ARG A 51 -12.02 2.01 -7.37
C ARG A 51 -12.33 1.30 -6.04
N ASN A 52 -12.08 0.00 -5.94
CA ASN A 52 -12.33 -0.74 -4.72
C ASN A 52 -11.28 -0.42 -3.64
N THR A 53 -10.03 -0.25 -4.02
CA THR A 53 -8.97 0.28 -3.16
C THR A 53 -9.36 1.64 -2.58
N ASP A 54 -9.79 2.59 -3.42
CA ASP A 54 -10.25 3.93 -3.00
C ASP A 54 -11.43 3.84 -2.01
N ARG A 55 -12.42 2.99 -2.30
CA ARG A 55 -13.55 2.75 -1.39
C ARG A 55 -13.08 2.22 -0.04
N MET A 56 -12.16 1.26 -0.01
CA MET A 56 -11.74 0.62 1.23
C MET A 56 -10.76 1.47 2.06
N THR A 57 -9.86 2.20 1.41
CA THR A 57 -8.93 3.12 2.10
C THR A 57 -9.65 4.37 2.60
N SER A 58 -10.70 4.85 1.92
CA SER A 58 -11.51 5.98 2.40
C SER A 58 -12.26 5.68 3.71
N ALA A 59 -12.54 4.41 4.00
CA ALA A 59 -13.13 3.98 5.27
C ALA A 59 -12.16 4.11 6.47
N LEU A 60 -10.86 4.29 6.23
CA LEU A 60 -9.91 4.65 7.28
C LEU A 60 -10.17 6.10 7.72
N ARG A 61 -10.33 6.32 9.03
CA ARG A 61 -10.69 7.62 9.59
C ARG A 61 -9.57 8.25 10.40
N ALA A 62 -9.42 9.57 10.28
CA ALA A 62 -8.37 10.33 10.96
C ALA A 62 -8.47 10.26 12.49
N ASP A 63 -9.68 10.27 13.03
CA ASP A 63 -9.95 10.19 14.48
C ASP A 63 -9.55 8.84 15.09
N LYS A 64 -9.36 7.81 14.26
CA LYS A 64 -8.93 6.47 14.68
C LYS A 64 -7.42 6.25 14.59
N LEU A 65 -6.66 7.24 14.15
CA LEU A 65 -5.19 7.13 14.13
C LEU A 65 -4.62 7.03 15.54
N ASN A 66 -3.57 6.22 15.69
CA ASN A 66 -2.76 6.21 16.91
C ASN A 66 -1.88 7.46 16.99
N ASP A 67 -1.27 7.71 18.15
CA ASP A 67 -0.58 8.99 18.40
C ASP A 67 0.60 9.23 17.47
N LYS A 68 1.29 8.16 17.07
CA LYS A 68 2.40 8.23 16.11
C LYS A 68 1.90 8.60 14.71
N ALA A 69 0.79 7.99 14.27
CA ALA A 69 0.25 8.20 12.93
C ALA A 69 -0.55 9.52 12.80
N LYS A 70 -1.06 10.07 13.91
CA LYS A 70 -1.71 11.38 13.92
C LYS A 70 -0.80 12.49 13.39
N ALA A 71 0.48 12.45 13.76
CA ALA A 71 1.48 13.40 13.26
C ALA A 71 1.67 13.32 11.73
N CYS A 72 1.50 12.13 11.14
CA CYS A 72 1.58 11.93 9.68
C CYS A 72 0.29 12.34 8.94
N GLY A 73 -0.86 12.32 9.63
CA GLY A 73 -2.17 12.55 9.04
C GLY A 73 -2.75 11.35 8.27
N ILE A 74 -4.07 11.41 8.03
CA ILE A 74 -4.82 10.30 7.43
C ILE A 74 -4.41 9.99 5.99
N ASP A 75 -3.99 11.01 5.24
CA ASP A 75 -3.60 10.84 3.85
C ASP A 75 -2.32 10.00 3.73
N SER A 76 -1.35 10.27 4.60
CA SER A 76 -0.12 9.48 4.72
C SER A 76 -0.42 8.04 5.14
N ALA A 77 -1.35 7.82 6.08
CA ALA A 77 -1.75 6.47 6.50
C ALA A 77 -2.46 5.69 5.38
N ARG A 78 -3.26 6.35 4.54
CA ARG A 78 -3.86 5.73 3.35
C ARG A 78 -2.81 5.43 2.29
N ALA A 79 -1.86 6.34 2.07
CA ALA A 79 -0.74 6.14 1.15
C ALA A 79 0.17 4.98 1.57
N TYR A 80 0.33 4.74 2.88
CA TYR A 80 1.06 3.59 3.41
C TYR A 80 0.52 2.26 2.89
N VAL A 81 -0.81 2.10 2.79
CA VAL A 81 -1.44 0.87 2.26
C VAL A 81 -0.96 0.60 0.84
N LEU A 82 -0.94 1.63 0.00
CA LEU A 82 -0.49 1.52 -1.39
C LEU A 82 1.02 1.32 -1.50
N GLY A 83 1.81 1.95 -0.62
CA GLY A 83 3.26 1.76 -0.57
C GLY A 83 3.65 0.35 -0.11
N CYS A 84 2.89 -0.25 0.80
CA CYS A 84 3.03 -1.65 1.16
C CYS A 84 2.68 -2.55 -0.03
N LEU A 85 1.53 -2.30 -0.66
CA LEU A 85 1.03 -3.12 -1.78
C LEU A 85 2.01 -3.13 -2.95
N ASP A 86 2.60 -1.98 -3.24
CA ASP A 86 3.61 -1.81 -4.28
C ASP A 86 4.83 -2.70 -4.07
N LYS A 87 5.33 -2.75 -2.83
CA LYS A 87 6.48 -3.58 -2.46
C LYS A 87 6.16 -5.07 -2.54
N GLN A 88 4.93 -5.47 -2.24
CA GLN A 88 4.51 -6.87 -2.28
C GLN A 88 4.22 -7.36 -3.70
N LEU A 89 3.63 -6.52 -4.55
CA LEU A 89 3.24 -6.92 -5.91
C LEU A 89 4.38 -6.87 -6.93
N PHE A 90 5.36 -5.98 -6.75
CA PHE A 90 6.42 -5.76 -7.75
C PHE A 90 7.86 -6.07 -7.28
N PRO A 91 8.14 -7.11 -6.46
CA PRO A 91 9.51 -7.47 -6.11
C PRO A 91 10.27 -8.22 -7.22
N LEU A 92 9.63 -8.56 -8.34
CA LEU A 92 10.19 -9.39 -9.40
C LEU A 92 10.03 -8.71 -10.78
N GLY A 93 11.10 -8.74 -11.57
CA GLY A 93 11.17 -8.13 -12.90
C GLY A 93 10.04 -8.62 -13.81
N ALA A 94 9.53 -7.71 -14.66
CA ALA A 94 8.50 -8.00 -15.63
C ALA A 94 8.91 -9.18 -16.52
N GLY A 95 8.31 -10.34 -16.31
CA GLY A 95 8.67 -11.56 -17.02
C GLY A 95 7.61 -12.65 -16.87
N SER A 96 6.96 -12.97 -18.00
CA SER A 96 6.00 -14.05 -18.23
C SER A 96 4.52 -13.76 -17.94
N SER A 97 3.87 -13.19 -18.94
CA SER A 97 2.45 -13.38 -19.21
C SER A 97 2.22 -14.85 -19.61
N SER A 98 1.70 -15.69 -18.71
CA SER A 98 0.93 -16.87 -19.11
C SER A 98 0.06 -17.51 -18.01
N PRO A 99 0.42 -17.52 -16.69
CA PRO A 99 -0.50 -18.01 -15.64
C PRO A 99 -1.38 -16.90 -15.03
N LEU A 100 -0.94 -15.64 -15.06
CA LEU A 100 -1.55 -14.56 -14.30
C LEU A 100 -2.86 -14.03 -14.91
N ASP A 101 -3.05 -14.19 -16.21
CA ASP A 101 -4.22 -13.69 -16.92
C ASP A 101 -5.35 -14.74 -17.02
N GLU A 102 -5.10 -15.96 -16.50
CA GLU A 102 -6.11 -16.99 -16.39
C GLU A 102 -7.26 -16.52 -15.49
N THR A 103 -8.49 -16.67 -15.96
CA THR A 103 -9.69 -16.31 -15.20
C THR A 103 -10.13 -17.46 -14.30
N LYS A 104 -10.29 -17.18 -13.01
CA LYS A 104 -10.84 -18.10 -12.01
C LYS A 104 -12.25 -17.68 -11.61
N GLN A 105 -13.08 -18.67 -11.32
CA GLN A 105 -14.37 -18.45 -10.65
C GLN A 105 -14.15 -18.40 -9.14
N THR A 106 -14.74 -17.39 -8.50
CA THR A 106 -14.53 -17.10 -7.07
C THR A 106 -15.87 -16.92 -6.35
N LYS A 107 -15.81 -16.83 -5.02
CA LYS A 107 -16.96 -16.53 -4.17
C LYS A 107 -17.54 -15.12 -4.39
N GLY A 108 -16.87 -14.26 -5.16
CA GLY A 108 -17.35 -12.91 -5.48
C GLY A 108 -16.60 -11.80 -4.74
N PHE A 109 -15.29 -11.68 -4.95
CA PHE A 109 -14.52 -10.61 -4.32
C PHE A 109 -14.86 -9.25 -4.94
N TRP A 110 -15.14 -8.27 -4.08
CA TRP A 110 -15.50 -6.91 -4.47
C TRP A 110 -16.66 -6.84 -5.50
N GLY A 111 -17.60 -7.79 -5.39
CA GLY A 111 -18.78 -7.85 -6.26
C GLY A 111 -18.56 -8.54 -7.61
N ARG A 112 -17.36 -9.08 -7.89
CA ARG A 112 -17.07 -9.79 -9.16
C ARG A 112 -16.69 -11.24 -8.91
N LYS A 113 -17.40 -12.17 -9.58
CA LYS A 113 -17.19 -13.63 -9.43
C LYS A 113 -16.09 -14.18 -10.34
N ARG A 114 -15.80 -13.53 -11.47
CA ARG A 114 -14.76 -13.94 -12.42
C ARG A 114 -13.60 -12.96 -12.35
N LEU A 115 -12.44 -13.45 -11.90
CA LEU A 115 -11.26 -12.64 -11.64
C LEU A 115 -10.05 -13.32 -12.25
N THR A 116 -9.12 -12.57 -12.81
CA THR A 116 -7.83 -13.14 -13.21
C THR A 116 -6.99 -13.46 -11.99
N VAL A 117 -6.06 -14.41 -12.11
CA VAL A 117 -5.10 -14.74 -11.03
C VAL A 117 -4.36 -13.48 -10.56
N ARG A 118 -4.00 -12.60 -11.50
CA ARG A 118 -3.38 -11.31 -11.23
C ARG A 118 -4.24 -10.38 -10.37
N GLU A 119 -5.53 -10.29 -10.67
CA GLU A 119 -6.47 -9.50 -9.87
C GLU A 119 -6.66 -10.10 -8.47
N LEU A 120 -6.64 -11.43 -8.35
CA LEU A 120 -6.72 -12.11 -7.06
C LEU A 120 -5.48 -11.88 -6.20
N LEU A 121 -4.30 -11.87 -6.81
CA LEU A 121 -3.05 -11.53 -6.13
C LEU A 121 -3.12 -10.09 -5.60
N PHE A 122 -3.51 -9.13 -6.45
CA PHE A 122 -3.72 -7.75 -6.01
C PHE A 122 -4.67 -7.65 -4.82
N ILE A 123 -5.83 -8.30 -4.89
CA ILE A 123 -6.84 -8.25 -3.82
C ILE A 123 -6.27 -8.80 -2.52
N SER A 124 -5.57 -9.93 -2.58
CA SER A 124 -5.00 -10.61 -1.41
C SER A 124 -3.95 -9.73 -0.72
N GLU A 125 -2.97 -9.23 -1.48
CA GLU A 125 -1.92 -8.35 -0.94
C GLU A 125 -2.51 -7.03 -0.43
N PHE A 126 -3.52 -6.47 -1.11
CA PHE A 126 -4.19 -5.26 -0.64
C PHE A 126 -4.81 -5.45 0.74
N HIS A 127 -5.51 -6.57 0.98
CA HIS A 127 -6.10 -6.84 2.29
C HIS A 127 -5.03 -7.08 3.35
N GLY A 128 -3.91 -7.74 3.00
CA GLY A 128 -2.75 -7.88 3.87
C GLY A 128 -2.20 -6.51 4.31
N CYS A 129 -1.91 -5.64 3.35
CA CYS A 129 -1.42 -4.28 3.62
C CYS A 129 -2.44 -3.40 4.38
N LEU A 130 -3.73 -3.55 4.09
CA LEU A 130 -4.78 -2.83 4.81
C LEU A 130 -4.86 -3.31 6.27
N GLY A 131 -4.73 -4.61 6.51
CA GLY A 131 -4.65 -5.20 7.84
C GLY A 131 -3.44 -4.68 8.62
N ALA A 132 -2.26 -4.72 8.01
CA ALA A 132 -1.04 -4.19 8.60
C ALA A 132 -1.15 -2.69 8.92
N ALA A 133 -1.73 -1.89 8.01
CA ALA A 133 -1.95 -0.47 8.26
C ALA A 133 -2.86 -0.25 9.47
N LYS A 134 -3.98 -0.99 9.57
CA LYS A 134 -4.89 -0.94 10.72
C LYS A 134 -4.18 -1.28 12.03
N GLU A 135 -3.33 -2.31 12.02
CA GLU A 135 -2.58 -2.72 13.20
C GLU A 135 -1.54 -1.68 13.64
N TYR A 136 -0.78 -1.13 12.70
CA TYR A 136 0.38 -0.28 13.02
C TYR A 136 0.09 1.21 13.12
N LEU A 137 -0.99 1.70 12.49
CA LEU A 137 -1.29 3.14 12.36
C LEU A 137 -2.60 3.55 13.03
N PHE A 138 -3.49 2.60 13.34
CA PHE A 138 -4.79 2.90 13.93
C PHE A 138 -4.89 2.31 15.35
N ARG A 139 -5.76 2.91 16.14
CA ARG A 139 -6.15 2.40 17.47
C ARG A 139 -7.11 1.23 17.25
N ARG A 140 -6.97 0.18 18.07
CA ARG A 140 -7.91 -0.94 18.12
C ARG A 140 -9.25 -0.49 18.66
#